data_AF-E9I6I2-F1
#
_entry.id   AF-E9I6I2-F1
#
_cell.length_a   1.000
_cell.length_b   1.000
_cell.length_c   1.000
_cell.angle_alpha   90.00
_cell.angle_beta   90.00
_cell.angle_gamma   90.00
#
_symmetry.space_group_name_H-M   'P 1'
#
loop_
_entity.id
_entity.type
_entity.pdbx_description
1 polymer ?
#
loop_
_entity_poly.entity_id
_entity_poly.type
_entity_poly.pdbx_seq_one_letter_code
_entity_poly.pdbx_strand_id
1 'polypeptide(L)' 'MLTKEENAQSSEGHLSLDEIRRMSVTEDGITYPEIYEYAGKPKLGGLMDPRQGV' A
#
# COMPACT_ATOMS: atom_id res chain seq x y z
N MET A 1 6.23 24.32 35.45
CA MET A 1 5.12 23.56 34.84
C MET A 1 5.67 22.92 33.58
N LEU A 2 5.85 21.59 33.55
CA LEU A 2 6.26 20.91 32.33
C LEU A 2 5.09 20.91 31.34
N THR A 3 5.36 21.37 30.11
CA THR A 3 4.46 21.25 28.97
C THR A 3 4.22 19.77 28.72
N LYS A 4 2.95 19.35 28.69
CA LYS A 4 2.56 17.97 28.43
C LYS A 4 2.93 17.65 26.97
N GLU A 5 4.10 17.08 26.73
CA GLU A 5 4.33 16.30 25.54
C GLU A 5 3.50 15.03 25.68
N GLU A 6 2.40 15.02 24.94
CA GLU A 6 1.47 13.91 24.84
C GLU A 6 2.17 12.79 24.08
N ASN A 7 2.86 11.93 24.85
CA ASN A 7 3.38 10.67 24.38
C ASN A 7 2.21 9.81 23.86
N ALA A 8 1.98 9.83 22.54
CA ALA A 8 1.13 8.89 21.88
C ALA A 8 1.74 7.48 22.06
N GLN A 9 1.24 6.76 23.05
CA GLN A 9 1.51 5.33 23.22
C GLN A 9 1.06 4.65 21.91
N SER A 10 2.00 4.15 21.11
CA SER A 10 1.66 3.38 19.91
C SER A 10 0.88 2.14 20.34
N SER A 11 -0.40 2.08 19.98
CA SER A 11 -1.22 0.88 20.18
C SER A 11 -0.89 -0.12 19.08
N GLU A 12 -0.50 -1.34 19.46
CA GLU A 12 -0.39 -2.44 18.52
C GLU A 12 -1.78 -2.78 17.98
N GLY A 13 -1.99 -2.56 16.68
CA GLY A 13 -3.21 -2.88 15.96
C GLY A 13 -2.88 -3.75 14.76
N HIS A 14 -3.61 -4.85 14.59
CA HIS A 14 -3.56 -5.62 13.35
C HIS A 14 -4.52 -5.00 12.34
N LEU A 15 -4.09 -4.85 11.09
CA LEU A 15 -4.99 -4.45 10.01
C LEU A 15 -5.90 -5.62 9.64
N SER A 16 -7.19 -5.35 9.58
CA SER A 16 -8.16 -6.24 8.96
C SER A 16 -7.95 -6.28 7.44
N LEU A 17 -8.43 -7.35 6.81
CA LEU A 17 -8.36 -7.49 5.35
C LEU A 17 -9.07 -6.34 4.62
N ASP A 18 -10.19 -5.86 5.16
CA ASP A 18 -10.95 -4.76 4.56
C ASP A 18 -10.22 -3.42 4.69
N GLU A 19 -9.49 -3.19 5.78
CA GLU A 19 -8.62 -2.02 5.92
C GLU A 19 -7.51 -2.06 4.88
N ILE A 20 -6.83 -3.20 4.73
CA ILE A 20 -5.79 -3.38 3.72
C ILE A 20 -6.32 -3.10 2.31
N ARG A 21 -7.51 -3.62 1.98
CA ARG A 21 -8.16 -3.37 0.68
C ARG A 21 -8.50 -1.91 0.46
N ARG A 22 -9.10 -1.24 1.46
CA ARG A 22 -9.46 0.19 1.37
C ARG A 22 -8.25 1.11 1.30
N MET A 23 -7.12 0.69 1.87
CA MET A 23 -5.86 1.44 1.81
C MET A 23 -5.08 1.20 0.51
N SER A 24 -5.33 0.08 -0.18
CA SER A 24 -4.67 -0.26 -1.43
C SER A 24 -5.04 0.72 -2.54
N VAL A 25 -4.05 1.15 -3.32
CA VAL A 25 -4.26 1.95 -4.54
C VAL A 25 -4.72 1.08 -5.72
N THR A 26 -4.61 -0.24 -5.61
CA THR A 26 -5.11 -1.19 -6.59
C THR A 26 -6.32 -1.93 -6.02
N GLU A 27 -7.44 -1.93 -6.77
CA GLU A 27 -8.71 -2.54 -6.37
C GLU A 27 -8.59 -4.05 -6.12
N ASP A 28 -7.96 -4.79 -7.05
CA ASP A 28 -7.82 -6.25 -6.98
C ASP A 28 -6.46 -6.71 -6.43
N GLY A 29 -5.63 -5.79 -5.93
CA GLY A 29 -4.26 -6.10 -5.51
C GLY A 29 -3.31 -6.30 -6.71
N ILE A 30 -2.40 -7.26 -6.59
CA ILE A 30 -1.50 -7.71 -7.67
C ILE A 30 -2.11 -8.94 -8.31
N THR A 31 -2.55 -8.81 -9.56
CA THR A 31 -3.21 -9.89 -10.32
C THR A 31 -2.27 -10.56 -11.32
N TYR A 32 -1.10 -9.96 -11.56
CA TYR A 32 -0.06 -10.48 -12.44
C TYR A 32 1.31 -10.51 -11.73
N PRO A 33 2.04 -11.63 -11.78
CA PRO A 33 3.39 -11.68 -11.22
C PRO A 33 4.43 -10.91 -12.05
N GLU A 34 4.14 -10.62 -13.32
CA GLU A 34 5.05 -9.92 -14.22
C GLU A 34 5.16 -8.43 -13.89
N ILE A 35 6.37 -7.88 -14.11
CA ILE A 35 6.66 -6.46 -13.92
C ILE A 35 6.23 -5.64 -15.14
N TYR A 36 6.52 -6.12 -16.35
CA TYR A 36 6.35 -5.37 -17.59
C TYR A 36 5.35 -6.04 -18.53
N GLU A 37 4.64 -5.22 -19.28
CA GLU A 37 3.93 -5.62 -20.49
C GLU A 37 4.92 -5.81 -21.66
N TYR A 38 4.40 -6.33 -22.77
CA TYR A 38 5.09 -6.24 -24.05
C TYR A 38 5.43 -4.77 -24.38
N ALA A 39 6.65 -4.51 -24.86
CA ALA A 39 7.24 -3.19 -25.07
C ALA A 39 7.72 -2.43 -23.81
N GLY A 40 7.87 -3.10 -22.66
CA GLY A 40 8.69 -2.61 -21.53
C GLY A 40 8.01 -1.58 -20.62
N LYS A 41 6.70 -1.36 -20.77
CA LYS A 41 5.92 -0.51 -19.86
C LYS A 41 5.54 -1.31 -18.61
N PRO A 42 5.61 -0.72 -17.39
CA PRO A 42 5.13 -1.40 -16.20
C PRO A 42 3.65 -1.79 -16.31
N LYS A 43 3.33 -3.00 -15.87
CA LYS A 43 2.01 -3.63 -16.02
C LYS A 43 1.03 -3.12 -14.95
N LEU A 44 -0.17 -2.72 -15.37
CA LEU A 44 -1.26 -2.45 -14.43
C LEU A 44 -1.72 -3.76 -13.78
N GLY A 45 -1.81 -3.76 -12.45
CA GLY A 45 -2.01 -4.96 -11.63
C GLY A 45 -0.78 -5.87 -11.54
N GLY A 46 0.37 -5.45 -12.09
CA GLY A 46 1.65 -6.14 -11.99
C GLY A 46 2.46 -5.72 -10.76
N LEU A 47 3.56 -6.41 -10.50
CA LEU A 47 4.40 -6.18 -9.32
C LEU A 47 4.97 -4.75 -9.22
N MET A 48 5.12 -4.05 -10.36
CA MET A 48 5.49 -2.64 -10.41
C MET A 48 4.38 -1.80 -11.04
N ASP A 49 3.13 -2.00 -10.61
CA ASP A 49 2.02 -1.16 -11.06
C ASP A 49 2.38 0.33 -10.85
N PRO A 50 2.38 1.14 -11.92
CA PRO A 50 2.85 2.53 -11.86
C PRO A 50 1.98 3.44 -10.96
N ARG A 51 0.83 2.96 -10.49
CA ARG A 51 0.00 3.67 -9.49
C ARG A 51 0.55 3.55 -8.07
N GLN A 52 1.45 2.61 -7.79
CA GLN A 52 2.01 2.36 -6.47
C GLN A 52 3.17 3.30 -6.10
N GLY A 53 3.69 4.07 -7.05
CA GLY A 53 4.78 5.02 -6.83
C GLY A 53 5.48 5.38 -8.14
N VAL A 54 6.24 6.47 -8.09
CA VAL A 54 7.04 7.01 -9.20
C VAL A 54 8.51 7.08 -8.85
#